data_AF-A0A0A2C2U9-F1
#
_entry.id   AF-A0A0A2C2U9-F1
#
_cell.length_a   1.000
_cell.length_b   1.000
_cell.length_c   1.000
_cell.angle_alpha   90.00
_cell.angle_beta   90.00
_cell.angle_gamma   90.00
#
_symmetry.space_group_name_H-M   'P 1'
#
loop_
_entity.id
_entity.type
_entity.pdbx_description
1 polymer ?
#
loop_
_entity_poly.entity_id
_entity_poly.type
_entity_poly.pdbx_seq_one_letter_code
_entity_poly.pdbx_strand_id
1 'polypeptide(L)' 'MRFKVSMINDQGNRHEETLIANNEEEAKRNVLGLNPHSTVLEAKWVYK' A
#
# COMPACT_ATOMS: atom_id res chain seq x y z
N MET A 1 0.93 -9.76 -9.26
CA MET A 1 -0.38 -9.08 -9.31
C MET A 1 -0.20 -7.60 -9.00
N ARG A 2 -1.04 -6.70 -9.50
CA ARG A 2 -0.93 -5.26 -9.21
C ARG A 2 -1.89 -4.89 -8.09
N PHE A 3 -1.40 -4.19 -7.08
CA PHE A 3 -2.18 -3.75 -5.91
C PHE A 3 -2.11 -2.24 -5.78
N LYS A 4 -3.24 -1.61 -5.50
CA LYS A 4 -3.34 -0.22 -5.05
C LYS A 4 -3.50 -0.24 -3.54
N VAL A 5 -2.55 0.35 -2.83
CA VAL A 5 -2.51 0.36 -1.37
C VAL A 5 -2.73 1.78 -0.89
N SER A 6 -3.80 1.97 -0.12
CA SER A 6 -4.17 3.23 0.51
C SER A 6 -3.57 3.32 1.89
N MET A 7 -2.97 4.47 2.21
CA MET A 7 -2.24 4.71 3.44
C MET A 7 -2.58 6.07 4.03
N ILE A 8 -2.26 6.23 5.31
CA ILE A 8 -2.24 7.51 6.01
C ILE A 8 -0.91 7.67 6.72
N ASN A 9 -0.27 8.83 6.60
CA ASN A 9 0.97 9.11 7.33
C ASN A 9 0.69 9.74 8.71
N ASP A 10 1.74 9.89 9.52
CA ASP A 10 1.65 10.47 10.88
C ASP A 10 1.09 11.91 10.91
N GLN A 11 1.08 12.61 9.77
CA GLN A 11 0.50 13.95 9.62
C GLN A 11 -0.99 13.90 9.25
N GLY A 12 -1.59 12.71 9.17
CA GLY A 12 -2.97 12.51 8.75
C GLY A 12 -3.21 12.62 7.24
N ASN A 13 -2.14 12.75 6.44
CA ASN A 13 -2.28 12.84 4.99
C ASN A 13 -2.50 11.45 4.39
N ARG A 14 -3.60 11.32 3.64
CA ARG A 14 -3.91 10.11 2.88
C ARG A 14 -3.20 10.11 1.55
N HIS A 15 -2.64 8.98 1.18
CA HIS A 15 -2.02 8.78 -0.12
C HIS A 15 -2.15 7.32 -0.55
N GLU A 16 -1.91 7.07 -1.83
CA GLU A 16 -2.08 5.75 -2.43
C GLU A 16 -0.84 5.40 -3.24
N GLU A 17 -0.40 4.15 -3.13
CA GLU A 17 0.73 3.65 -3.88
C GLU A 17 0.34 2.38 -4.64
N THR A 18 0.87 2.23 -5.85
CA THR A 18 0.58 1.07 -6.68
C THR A 18 1.84 0.25 -6.89
N LEU A 19 1.80 -1.02 -6.51
CA LEU A 19 2.95 -1.90 -6.59
C LEU A 19 2.58 -3.30 -7.09
N ILE A 20 3.59 -4.04 -7.53
CA ILE A 20 3.46 -5.43 -7.91
C ILE A 20 3.81 -6.31 -6.71
N ALA A 21 2.92 -7.23 -6.36
CA ALA A 21 3.12 -8.22 -5.31
C ALA A 21 2.42 -9.54 -5.68
N ASN A 22 2.78 -10.63 -5.01
CA ASN A 22 2.16 -11.94 -5.19
C ASN A 22 0.78 -12.02 -4.53
N ASN A 23 0.59 -11.35 -3.39
CA ASN A 23 -0.65 -11.31 -2.63
C ASN A 23 -0.80 -9.98 -1.88
N GLU A 24 -1.94 -9.80 -1.20
CA GLU A 24 -2.25 -8.58 -0.46
C GLU A 24 -1.27 -8.33 0.70
N GLU A 25 -0.94 -9.34 1.49
CA GLU A 25 -0.01 -9.20 2.62
C GLU A 25 1.38 -8.74 2.19
N GLU A 26 1.88 -9.30 1.08
CA GLU A 26 3.14 -8.90 0.48
C GLU A 26 3.06 -7.45 -0.03
N ALA A 27 1.94 -7.04 -0.63
CA ALA A 27 1.73 -5.65 -1.03
C ALA A 27 1.79 -4.69 0.17
N LYS A 28 1.15 -5.05 1.28
CA LYS A 28 1.17 -4.25 2.52
C LYS A 28 2.57 -4.14 3.12
N ARG A 29 3.36 -5.23 3.12
CA ARG A 29 4.74 -5.21 3.64
C ARG A 29 5.66 -4.40 2.74
N ASN A 30 5.57 -4.59 1.43
CA ASN A 30 6.41 -3.89 0.46
C ASN A 30 6.16 -2.37 0.51
N VAL A 31 4.90 -1.94 0.61
CA VAL A 31 4.57 -0.51 0.67
C VAL A 31 5.10 0.15 1.95
N LEU A 32 5.11 -0.58 3.08
CA LEU A 32 5.67 -0.08 4.34
C LEU A 32 7.20 0.01 4.31
N GLY A 33 7.86 -0.79 3.47
CA GLY A 33 9.29 -0.64 3.18
C GLY A 33 9.60 0.67 2.45
N LEU A 34 8.68 1.15 1.61
CA LEU A 34 8.79 2.41 0.86
C LEU A 34 8.27 3.61 1.68
N ASN A 35 7.27 3.37 2.53
CA ASN A 35 6.58 4.37 3.35
C ASN A 35 6.57 3.96 4.84
N PRO A 36 7.71 3.98 5.53
CA PRO A 36 7.83 3.48 6.91
C PRO A 36 7.06 4.31 7.95
N HIS A 37 6.77 5.58 7.64
CA HIS A 37 5.99 6.51 8.48
C HIS A 37 4.51 6.54 8.10
N SER A 38 4.02 5.48 7.46
CA SER A 38 2.64 5.37 7.02
C SER A 38 1.98 4.14 7.62
N THR A 39 0.69 4.26 7.88
CA THR A 39 -0.18 3.15 8.25
C THR A 39 -1.00 2.74 7.05
N VAL A 40 -0.96 1.47 6.70
CA VAL A 40 -1.82 0.90 5.64
C VAL A 40 -3.27 0.87 6.11
N LEU A 41 -4.15 1.43 5.31
CA LEU A 41 -5.60 1.38 5.52
C LEU A 41 -6.22 0.21 4.76
N GLU A 42 -5.86 0.06 3.49
CA GLU A 42 -6.45 -0.91 2.58
C GLU A 42 -5.46 -1.27 1.48
N ALA A 43 -5.48 -2.52 1.01
CA ALA A 43 -4.80 -2.92 -0.21
C ALA A 43 -5.82 -3.62 -1.13
N LYS A 44 -6.01 -3.10 -2.34
CA LYS A 44 -6.94 -3.64 -3.33
C LYS A 44 -6.18 -4.16 -4.53
N TRP A 45 -6.52 -5.37 -4.96
CA TRP A 45 -6.05 -5.87 -6.23
C TRP A 45 -6.65 -5.07 -7.38
N VAL A 46 -5.81 -4.69 -8.34
CA VAL A 46 -6.21 -3.94 -9.53
C VAL A 46 -5.93 -4.82 -10.74
N TYR A 47 -7.00 -5.28 -11.38
CA TYR A 47 -6.90 -5.95 -12.67
C TYR A 47 -6.69 -4.89 -13.77
N LYS A 48 -5.73 -5.12 -14.65
CA LYS A 48 -5.54 -4.34 -15.87
C LYS A 48 -5.50 -5.29 -17.06
#